data_AF-A0A1C2IFQ0-F1
#
_entry.id   AF-A0A1C2IFQ0-F1
#
_cell.length_a   1.000
_cell.length_b   1.000
_cell.length_c   1.000
_cell.angle_alpha   90.00
_cell.angle_beta   90.00
_cell.angle_gamma   90.00
#
_symmetry.space_group_name_H-M   'P 1'
#
loop_
_entity.id
_entity.type
_entity.pdbx_description
1 polymer ?
#
loop_
_entity_poly.entity_id
_entity_poly.type
_entity_poly.pdbx_seq_one_letter_code
_entity_poly.pdbx_strand_id
1 'polypeptide(L)' 'MVERFFRDITTQRLRRGVFTSVPELIQAIEKYIDHHNTHPKPFIWTKTARDILQKVIRANSHLSSKQNATLH' A
#
# COMPACT_ATOMS: atom_id res chain seq x y z
N MET A 1 -4.25 -0.59 2.24
CA MET A 1 -3.71 0.36 3.24
C MET A 1 -2.67 1.29 2.61
N VAL A 2 -1.57 0.79 2.03
CA VAL A 2 -0.76 1.63 1.13
C VAL A 2 -1.49 1.92 -0.20
N GLU A 3 -2.31 0.98 -0.65
CA GLU A 3 -3.09 1.11 -1.91
C GLU A 3 -4.12 2.25 -1.84
N ARG A 4 -4.65 2.55 -0.65
CA ARG A 4 -5.60 3.66 -0.47
C ARG A 4 -4.87 5.00 -0.57
N PHE A 5 -3.71 5.09 0.05
CA PHE A 5 -2.81 6.25 -0.09
C PHE A 5 -2.46 6.50 -1.56
N PHE A 6 -2.02 5.47 -2.30
CA PHE A 6 -1.69 5.60 -3.72
C PHE A 6 -2.89 5.98 -4.58
N ARG A 7 -4.08 5.44 -4.28
CA ARG A 7 -5.33 5.86 -4.94
C ARG A 7 -5.63 7.33 -4.69
N ASP A 8 -5.47 7.80 -3.46
CA ASP A 8 -5.83 9.16 -3.07
C ASP A 8 -4.87 10.18 -3.71
N ILE A 9 -3.54 9.99 -3.62
CA ILE A 9 -2.58 10.91 -4.27
C ILE A 9 -2.77 10.95 -5.79
N THR A 10 -3.07 9.79 -6.41
CA THR A 10 -3.31 9.71 -7.85
C THR A 10 -4.55 10.51 -8.26
N THR A 11 -5.65 10.37 -7.53
CA THR A 11 -6.93 10.99 -7.88
C THR A 11 -7.03 12.46 -7.48
N GLN A 12 -6.43 12.83 -6.35
CA GLN A 12 -6.55 14.16 -5.76
C GLN A 12 -5.45 15.11 -6.26
N ARG A 13 -4.26 14.59 -6.58
CA ARG A 13 -3.12 15.44 -6.96
C ARG A 13 -2.57 15.17 -8.35
N LEU A 14 -2.31 13.93 -8.71
CA LEU A 14 -1.61 13.61 -9.96
C LEU A 14 -2.50 13.77 -11.20
N ARG A 15 -3.72 13.22 -11.20
CA ARG A 15 -4.64 13.32 -12.36
C ARG A 15 -5.23 14.71 -12.58
N ARG A 16 -5.16 15.58 -11.57
CA ARG A 16 -5.68 16.95 -11.63
C ARG A 16 -4.58 18.00 -11.86
N GLY A 17 -3.31 17.59 -11.71
CA GLY A 17 -2.17 18.47 -11.91
C GLY A 17 -1.70 18.44 -13.36
N VAL A 18 -1.26 19.60 -13.84
CA VAL A 18 -0.41 19.69 -15.04
C VAL A 18 0.97 20.08 -14.53
N PHE A 19 1.99 19.30 -14.89
CA PHE A 19 3.36 19.51 -14.44
C PHE A 19 4.22 19.77 -15.68
N THR A 20 4.95 20.88 -15.65
CA THR A 20 5.83 21.33 -16.74
C THR A 20 7.23 20.72 -16.63
N SER A 21 7.56 20.15 -15.47
CA SER A 21 8.85 19.51 -15.22
C SER A 21 8.79 18.41 -14.16
N VAL A 22 9.78 17.52 -14.16
CA VAL A 22 9.93 16.47 -13.14
C VAL A 22 10.15 17.05 -11.73
N PRO A 23 10.99 18.08 -11.51
CA PRO A 23 11.12 18.70 -10.19
C PRO A 23 9.81 19.27 -9.64
N GLU A 24 8.95 19.79 -10.51
CA GLU A 24 7.63 20.29 -10.11
C GLU A 24 6.70 19.14 -9.64
N LEU A 25 6.72 18.00 -10.35
CA LEU A 25 5.99 16.80 -9.95
C LEU A 25 6.47 16.29 -8.58
N ILE A 26 7.80 16.23 -8.37
CA ILE A 26 8.39 15.80 -7.10
C ILE A 26 7.91 16.70 -5.95
N GLN A 27 8.02 18.02 -6.10
CA GLN A 27 7.52 18.97 -5.08
C GLN A 27 6.02 18.81 -4.81
N ALA A 28 5.21 18.52 -5.83
CA ALA A 28 3.78 18.30 -5.64
C ALA A 28 3.48 17.02 -4.85
N ILE A 29 4.28 15.97 -5.04
CA ILE A 29 4.19 14.72 -4.28
C ILE A 29 4.63 14.95 -2.83
N GLU A 30 5.77 15.61 -2.60
CA GLU A 30 6.28 15.92 -1.26
C GLU A 30 5.29 16.74 -0.45
N LYS A 31 4.76 17.83 -1.04
CA LYS A 31 3.71 18.65 -0.39
C LYS A 31 2.46 17.85 -0.04
N TYR A 32 2.08 16.89 -0.90
CA TYR A 32 0.93 16.04 -0.62
C TYR A 32 1.23 15.08 0.54
N ILE A 33 2.42 14.51 0.60
CA ILE A 33 2.87 13.64 1.70
C ILE A 33 2.86 14.41 3.02
N ASP A 34 3.47 15.60 3.06
CA ASP A 34 3.51 16.44 4.26
C ASP A 34 2.10 16.77 4.74
N HIS A 35 1.23 17.23 3.83
CA HIS A 35 -0.16 17.53 4.16
C HIS A 35 -0.91 16.29 4.68
N HIS A 36 -0.77 15.14 4.01
CA HIS A 36 -1.42 13.89 4.40
C HIS A 36 -0.95 13.40 5.78
N ASN A 37 0.32 13.65 6.12
CA ASN A 37 0.93 13.26 7.38
C ASN A 37 0.66 14.23 8.54
N THR A 38 0.14 15.44 8.30
CA THR A 38 -0.21 16.39 9.38
C THR A 38 -1.30 15.87 10.32
N HIS A 39 -2.26 15.10 9.81
CA HIS A 39 -3.31 14.45 10.58
C HIS A 39 -3.41 12.99 10.17
N PRO A 40 -2.41 12.17 10.53
CA PRO A 40 -2.36 10.80 10.07
C PRO A 40 -3.56 10.08 10.67
N LYS A 41 -4.43 9.53 9.82
CA LYS A 41 -5.42 8.56 10.31
C LYS A 41 -4.62 7.40 10.87
N PRO A 42 -4.65 7.16 12.20
CA PRO A 42 -3.84 6.10 12.78
C PRO A 42 -4.23 4.80 12.12
N PHE A 43 -3.23 4.07 11.66
CA PHE A 43 -3.49 2.69 11.28
C PHE A 43 -3.68 1.88 12.55
N ILE A 44 -4.94 1.70 12.92
CA ILE A 44 -5.30 0.75 13.96
C ILE A 44 -5.05 -0.64 13.38
N TRP A 45 -4.00 -1.29 13.87
CA TRP A 45 -3.75 -2.69 13.54
C TRP A 45 -4.83 -3.55 14.23
N THR A 46 -5.95 -3.81 13.53
CA THR A 46 -7.09 -4.54 14.11
C THR A 46 -6.90 -6.05 14.17
N LYS A 47 -5.91 -6.58 13.45
CA LYS A 47 -5.62 -8.02 13.39
C LYS A 47 -4.69 -8.42 14.53
N THR A 48 -5.11 -9.36 15.36
CA THR A 48 -4.24 -9.85 16.43
C THR A 48 -3.00 -10.53 15.84
N ALA A 49 -1.91 -10.62 16.61
CA ALA A 49 -0.72 -11.38 16.20
C ALA A 49 -1.09 -12.82 15.76
N ARG A 50 -2.08 -13.42 16.44
CA ARG A 50 -2.64 -14.74 16.08
C ARG A 50 -3.26 -14.74 14.68
N ASP A 51 -4.04 -13.72 14.31
CA ASP A 51 -4.65 -13.63 12.98
C ASP A 51 -3.60 -13.52 11.86
N ILE A 52 -2.52 -12.77 12.13
CA ILE A 52 -1.40 -12.65 11.20
C ILE A 52 -0.73 -14.02 11.02
N LEU A 53 -0.40 -14.70 12.12
CA LEU A 53 0.25 -16.01 12.10
C LEU A 53 -0.62 -17.06 11.37
N GLN A 54 -1.93 -17.08 11.62
CA GLN A 54 -2.85 -17.97 10.93
C GLN A 54 -2.88 -17.70 9.41
N LYS A 55 -2.81 -16.44 8.99
CA LYS A 55 -2.74 -16.08 7.57
C LYS A 55 -1.44 -16.56 6.92
N VAL A 56 -0.31 -16.43 7.61
CA VAL A 56 1.00 -16.91 7.15
C VAL A 56 1.00 -18.43 7.00
N ILE A 57 0.48 -19.16 7.99
CA ILE A 57 0.37 -20.64 7.94
C ILE A 57 -0.44 -21.08 6.71
N ARG A 58 -1.62 -20.47 6.48
CA ARG A 58 -2.47 -20.78 5.32
C ARG A 58 -1.80 -20.49 3.98
N ALA A 59 -1.06 -19.39 3.89
CA ALA A 59 -0.32 -19.04 2.68
C ALA A 59 0.78 -20.08 2.39
N ASN A 60 1.53 -20.49 3.40
CA ASN A 60 2.58 -21.50 3.27
C ASN A 60 2.03 -22.88 2.92
N SER A 61 0.91 -23.30 3.52
CA SER A 61 0.29 -24.60 3.19
C SER A 61 -0.19 -24.63 1.74
N HIS A 62 -0.75 -23.52 1.24
CA HIS A 62 -1.19 -23.42 -0.15
C HIS A 62 -0.01 -23.39 -1.13
N LEU A 63 1.09 -22.71 -0.78
CA LEU A 63 2.31 -22.71 -1.60
C LEU A 63 2.96 -24.09 -1.67
N SER A 64 3.07 -24.80 -0.54
CA SER A 64 3.61 -26.15 -0.49
C SER A 64 2.74 -27.15 -1.27
N SER A 65 1.41 -27.06 -1.15
CA SER A 65 0.49 -27.88 -1.95
C SER A 65 0.65 -27.65 -3.46
N LYS A 66 0.87 -26.40 -3.89
CA LYS A 66 1.16 -26.08 -5.30
C LYS A 66 2.50 -26.63 -5.80
N GLN A 67 3.54 -26.56 -4.97
CA GLN A 67 4.85 -27.14 -5.30
C GLN A 67 4.75 -28.67 -5.49
N ASN A 68 4.02 -29.35 -4.60
CA ASN A 68 3.83 -30.80 -4.69
C ASN A 68 3.01 -31.21 -5.94
N ALA A 69 2.05 -30.39 -6.37
CA ALA A 69 1.27 -30.63 -7.59
C ALA A 69 2.03 -30.34 -8.89
N THR A 70 3.16 -29.63 -8.83
CA THR A 70 4.01 -29.31 -10.00
C THR A 70 5.10 -30.37 -10.21
N LEU A 71 5.33 -31.23 -9.22
CA LEU A 71 6.35 -32.30 -9.23
C LEU A 71 5.78 -33.67 -9.63
N HIS A 72 4.52 -33.72 -10.08
CA HIS A 72 3.81 -34.94 -10.48
C HIS A 72 3.10 -34.71 -11.82
#